data_AF-A0A0C3PNR1-F1
#
_entry.id   AF-A0A0C3PNR1-F1
#
_cell.length_a   1.000
_cell.length_b   1.000
_cell.length_c   1.000
_cell.angle_alpha   90.00
_cell.angle_beta   90.00
_cell.angle_gamma   90.00
#
_symmetry.space_group_name_H-M   'P 1'
#
loop_
_entity.id
_entity.type
_entity.pdbx_description
1 polymer ?
#
loop_
_entity_poly.entity_id
_entity_poly.type
_entity_poly.pdbx_seq_one_letter_code
_entity_poly.pdbx_strand_id
1 'polypeptide(L)'
;MQESGTITTFDGVTLRPDTIARELQKLERYFIPIERLVIRKKEIGSGGFGIVKCAELKPLNCPDDEGTVVVVKELKIDGFKVIPARAAARLIREVIVWSQLDHENILPFIGYYLGED
;
A
#
# COMPACT_ATOMS: atom_id res chain seq x y z
N MET A 1 -13.95 28.48 3.82
CA MET A 1 -13.76 27.84 5.13
C MET A 1 -13.83 26.34 4.90
N GLN A 2 -12.69 25.66 4.76
CA GLN A 2 -12.67 24.20 4.53
C GLN A 2 -12.57 23.53 5.89
N GLU A 3 -13.60 22.74 6.24
CA GLU A 3 -13.60 21.91 7.43
C GLU A 3 -12.46 20.89 7.33
N SER A 4 -11.42 21.05 8.15
CA SER A 4 -10.38 20.03 8.35
C SER A 4 -11.00 18.84 9.07
N GLY A 5 -11.68 17.97 8.31
CA GLY A 5 -12.34 16.77 8.80
C GLY A 5 -11.32 15.80 9.38
N THR A 6 -11.30 15.70 10.71
CA THR A 6 -10.59 14.66 11.43
C THR A 6 -11.30 13.32 11.26
N ILE A 7 -10.55 12.24 10.98
CA ILE A 7 -11.12 10.91 10.78
C ILE A 7 -10.71 10.03 11.93
N THR A 8 -11.68 9.58 12.72
CA THR A 8 -11.43 8.63 13.79
C THR A 8 -11.59 7.21 13.23
N THR A 9 -10.52 6.43 13.27
CA THR A 9 -10.53 5.02 12.89
C THR A 9 -11.19 4.15 13.98
N PHE A 10 -11.46 2.88 13.66
CA PHE A 10 -12.12 1.93 14.59
C PHE A 10 -11.30 1.67 15.87
N ASP A 11 -9.98 1.84 15.80
CA ASP A 11 -9.05 1.81 16.94
C ASP A 11 -8.92 3.17 17.66
N GLY A 12 -9.79 4.14 17.38
CA GLY A 12 -9.85 5.43 18.07
C GLY A 12 -8.78 6.43 17.62
N VAL A 13 -8.03 6.14 16.55
CA VAL A 13 -6.96 7.03 16.08
C VAL A 13 -7.57 8.14 15.21
N THR A 14 -7.41 9.38 15.66
CA THR A 14 -7.78 10.56 14.88
C THR A 14 -6.68 10.92 13.89
N LEU A 15 -6.95 10.69 12.61
CA LEU A 15 -6.01 10.98 11.53
C LEU A 15 -6.30 12.36 10.95
N ARG A 16 -5.28 13.23 11.02
CA ARG A 16 -5.26 14.49 10.27
C ARG A 16 -4.61 14.25 8.90
N PRO A 17 -5.16 14.77 7.80
CA PRO A 17 -4.58 14.64 6.47
C PRO A 17 -3.08 14.99 6.40
N ASP A 18 -2.66 16.06 7.08
CA ASP A 18 -1.25 16.49 7.13
C ASP A 18 -0.32 15.44 7.75
N THR A 19 -0.83 14.65 8.71
CA THR A 19 -0.05 13.59 9.34
C THR A 19 0.17 12.44 8.35
N ILE A 20 -0.86 12.07 7.59
CA ILE A 20 -0.78 11.04 6.55
C ILE A 20 0.23 11.45 5.47
N ALA A 21 0.16 12.68 4.98
CA ALA A 21 1.08 13.20 3.97
C ALA A 21 2.54 13.15 4.45
N ARG A 22 2.81 13.58 5.68
CA ARG A 22 4.15 13.54 6.27
C ARG A 22 4.67 12.11 6.44
N GLU A 23 3.83 11.17 6.86
CA GLU A 23 4.26 9.77 6.98
C GLU A 23 4.52 9.14 5.60
N LEU A 24 3.68 9.41 4.59
CA LEU A 24 3.95 8.95 3.21
C LEU A 24 5.27 9.48 2.68
N GLN A 25 5.60 10.75 2.93
CA GLN A 25 6.87 11.33 2.51
C GLN A 25 8.10 10.58 3.09
N LYS A 26 8.00 10.05 4.33
CA LYS A 26 9.08 9.23 4.91
C LYS A 26 9.20 7.86 4.23
N LEU A 27 8.11 7.40 3.62
CA LEU A 27 8.00 6.11 2.97
C LEU A 27 8.29 6.18 1.47
N GLU A 28 8.55 7.37 0.91
CA GLU A 28 8.81 7.61 -0.52
C GLU A 28 9.79 6.62 -1.15
N ARG A 29 10.82 6.21 -0.40
CA ARG A 29 11.83 5.23 -0.86
C ARG A 29 11.27 3.85 -1.18
N TYR A 30 10.09 3.52 -0.65
CA TYR A 30 9.37 2.27 -0.88
C TYR A 30 8.26 2.41 -1.92
N PHE A 31 8.07 3.60 -2.49
CA PHE A 31 7.06 3.82 -3.51
C PHE A 31 7.46 3.14 -4.83
N ILE A 32 6.53 2.36 -5.37
CA ILE A 32 6.64 1.69 -6.66
C ILE A 32 5.61 2.31 -7.59
N PRO A 33 6.05 3.00 -8.66
CA PRO A 33 5.15 3.49 -9.71
C PRO A 33 4.34 2.34 -10.32
N ILE A 34 3.05 2.55 -10.55
CA ILE A 34 2.13 1.52 -11.04
C ILE A 34 2.55 0.98 -12.42
N GLU A 35 3.23 1.79 -13.22
CA GLU A 35 3.75 1.44 -14.55
C GLU A 35 4.82 0.33 -14.50
N ARG A 36 5.45 0.15 -13.32
CA ARG A 36 6.40 -0.93 -13.06
C ARG A 36 5.72 -2.23 -12.64
N LEU A 37 4.41 -2.23 -12.37
CA LEU A 37 3.68 -3.40 -11.92
C LEU A 37 2.73 -3.91 -13.01
N VAL A 38 2.91 -5.16 -13.42
CA VAL A 38 1.95 -5.88 -14.26
C VAL A 38 1.13 -6.81 -13.36
N ILE A 39 0.03 -6.30 -12.82
CA ILE A 39 -0.83 -7.04 -11.90
C ILE A 39 -1.68 -8.06 -12.69
N ARG A 40 -1.58 -9.34 -12.32
CA ARG A 40 -2.37 -10.40 -12.95
C ARG A 40 -3.79 -10.37 -12.39
N LYS A 41 -4.79 -10.61 -13.26
CA LYS A 41 -6.21 -10.58 -12.88
C LYS A 41 -6.61 -11.65 -11.85
N LYS A 42 -5.88 -12.76 -11.80
CA LYS A 42 -6.22 -13.89 -10.94
C LYS A 42 -5.84 -13.59 -9.48
N GLU A 43 -6.84 -13.59 -8.61
CA GLU A 43 -6.63 -13.62 -7.16
C GLU A 43 -6.02 -14.96 -6.75
N ILE A 44 -5.01 -14.89 -5.88
CA ILE A 44 -4.38 -16.07 -5.27
C ILE A 44 -4.78 -16.27 -3.81
N GLY A 45 -5.42 -15.26 -3.21
CA GLY A 45 -6.02 -15.35 -1.88
C GLY A 45 -6.84 -14.11 -1.55
N SER A 46 -7.74 -14.22 -0.58
CA SER A 46 -8.54 -13.10 -0.10
C SER A 46 -8.80 -13.21 1.40
N GLY A 47 -9.04 -12.06 2.03
CA GLY A 47 -9.38 -11.99 3.45
C GLY A 47 -10.29 -10.80 3.76
N GLY A 48 -10.60 -10.61 5.04
CA GLY A 48 -11.43 -9.49 5.51
C GLY A 48 -10.81 -8.13 5.20
N PHE A 49 -9.48 -8.05 5.10
CA PHE A 49 -8.76 -6.78 4.99
C PHE A 49 -8.26 -6.45 3.58
N GLY A 50 -8.34 -7.38 2.64
CA GLY A 50 -7.75 -7.21 1.31
C GLY A 50 -7.86 -8.44 0.42
N ILE A 51 -7.36 -8.29 -0.80
CA ILE A 51 -7.16 -9.38 -1.77
C ILE A 51 -5.68 -9.49 -2.11
N VAL A 52 -5.25 -10.69 -2.48
CA VAL A 52 -3.87 -11.01 -2.79
C VAL A 52 -3.79 -11.47 -4.24
N LYS A 53 -2.92 -10.84 -5.02
CA LYS A 53 -2.72 -11.10 -6.45
C LYS A 53 -1.24 -11.35 -6.75
N CYS A 54 -0.99 -12.07 -7.83
CA CYS A 54 0.35 -12.18 -8.39
C CYS A 54 0.60 -10.99 -9.33
N ALA A 55 1.81 -10.44 -9.31
CA ALA A 55 2.21 -9.39 -10.25
C ALA A 55 3.65 -9.64 -10.72
N GLU A 56 4.02 -8.95 -11.79
CA GLU A 56 5.40 -8.86 -12.25
C GLU A 56 5.91 -7.43 -12.01
N LEU A 57 7.04 -7.31 -11.34
CA LEU A 57 7.71 -6.04 -11.04
C LEU A 57 8.86 -5.84 -12.04
N LYS A 58 8.74 -4.81 -12.87
CA LYS A 58 9.77 -4.44 -13.84
C LYS A 58 11.01 -3.86 -13.15
N PRO A 59 12.22 -4.16 -13.63
CA PRO A 59 13.46 -3.57 -13.11
C PRO A 59 13.46 -2.05 -13.29
N LEU A 60 14.16 -1.32 -12.41
CA LEU A 60 14.22 0.13 -12.50
C LEU A 60 15.10 0.61 -13.68
N ASN A 61 16.23 -0.06 -13.88
CA ASN A 61 17.28 0.41 -14.79
C ASN A 61 17.30 -0.33 -16.14
N CYS A 62 16.58 -1.44 -16.25
CA CYS A 62 16.55 -2.31 -17.42
C CYS A 62 15.10 -2.77 -17.67
N PRO A 63 14.24 -1.93 -18.25
CA PRO A 63 12.82 -2.27 -18.46
C PRO A 63 12.61 -3.45 -19.42
N ASP A 64 13.63 -3.80 -20.19
CA ASP A 64 13.63 -4.95 -21.12
C ASP A 64 14.11 -6.25 -20.45
N ASP A 65 14.67 -6.19 -19.24
CA ASP A 65 15.05 -7.39 -18.48
C ASP A 65 13.80 -8.06 -17.88
N GLU A 66 13.91 -9.36 -17.63
CA GLU A 66 12.82 -10.15 -17.04
C GLU A 66 12.40 -9.59 -15.67
N GLY A 67 11.10 -9.37 -15.50
CA GLY A 67 10.56 -8.86 -14.26
C GLY A 67 10.62 -9.88 -13.12
N THR A 68 10.60 -9.38 -11.89
CA THR A 68 10.50 -10.25 -10.71
C THR A 68 9.05 -10.57 -10.43
N VAL A 69 8.71 -11.85 -10.25
CA VAL A 69 7.38 -12.25 -9.79
C VAL A 69 7.21 -11.86 -8.33
N VAL A 70 6.19 -11.06 -8.04
CA VAL A 70 5.88 -10.56 -6.70
C VAL A 70 4.43 -10.87 -6.31
N VAL A 71 4.17 -10.75 -5.01
CA VAL A 71 2.82 -10.82 -4.46
C VAL A 71 2.38 -9.43 -4.07
N VAL A 72 1.18 -9.05 -4.50
CA VAL A 72 0.54 -7.77 -4.21
C VAL A 72 -0.66 -8.01 -3.30
N LYS A 73 -0.73 -7.29 -2.20
CA LYS A 73 -1.90 -7.24 -1.31
C LYS A 73 -2.61 -5.90 -1.51
N GLU A 74 -3.78 -5.93 -2.10
CA GLU A 74 -4.66 -4.77 -2.25
C GLU A 74 -5.57 -4.65 -1.03
N LEU A 75 -5.56 -3.48 -0.38
CA LEU A 75 -6.39 -3.22 0.78
C LEU A 75 -7.82 -2.90 0.35
N LYS A 76 -8.81 -3.58 0.94
CA LYS A 76 -10.22 -3.27 0.72
C LYS A 76 -10.56 -1.92 1.35
N ILE A 77 -11.10 -1.00 0.53
CA ILE A 77 -11.77 0.21 0.98
C ILE A 77 -13.22 -0.17 1.24
N ASP A 78 -13.63 -0.27 2.50
CA ASP A 78 -15.03 -0.58 2.83
C ASP A 78 -15.95 0.47 2.19
N GLY A 79 -16.97 0.04 1.44
CA GLY A 79 -17.87 0.89 0.63
C GLY A 79 -18.73 1.91 1.39
N PHE A 80 -18.44 2.15 2.66
CA PHE A 80 -18.94 3.32 3.37
C PHE A 80 -18.15 4.54 2.88
N LYS A 81 -18.84 5.65 2.62
CA LYS A 81 -18.31 6.94 2.10
C LYS A 81 -17.30 7.63 3.04
N VAL A 82 -16.42 6.90 3.70
CA VAL A 82 -15.45 7.36 4.69
C VAL A 82 -14.02 7.20 4.15
N ILE A 83 -13.69 8.18 3.32
CA ILE A 83 -12.45 8.95 3.16
C ILE A 83 -11.15 8.16 2.87
N PRO A 84 -10.46 8.46 1.74
CA PRO A 84 -9.12 7.98 1.36
C PRO A 84 -8.10 7.90 2.50
N ALA A 85 -8.21 8.76 3.52
CA ALA A 85 -7.33 8.78 4.66
C ALA A 85 -7.41 7.54 5.58
N ARG A 86 -8.55 6.82 5.69
CA ARG A 86 -8.59 5.55 6.44
C ARG A 86 -7.83 4.45 5.70
N ALA A 87 -7.98 4.38 4.38
CA ALA A 87 -7.20 3.46 3.55
C ALA A 87 -5.71 3.82 3.60
N ALA A 88 -5.38 5.11 3.46
CA ALA A 88 -4.00 5.60 3.54
C ALA A 88 -3.36 5.29 4.90
N ALA A 89 -4.07 5.45 6.02
CA ALA A 89 -3.51 5.10 7.32
C ALA A 89 -3.31 3.60 7.52
N ARG A 90 -4.20 2.76 7.00
CA ARG A 90 -3.99 1.30 6.98
C ARG A 90 -2.77 0.93 6.16
N LEU A 91 -2.61 1.55 4.99
CA LEU A 91 -1.44 1.39 4.14
C LEU A 91 -0.17 1.81 4.88
N ILE A 92 -0.12 3.03 5.42
CA ILE A 92 1.03 3.56 6.17
C ILE A 92 1.42 2.62 7.31
N ARG A 93 0.45 2.13 8.08
CA ARG A 93 0.72 1.21 9.19
C ARG A 93 1.35 -0.09 8.70
N GLU A 94 0.80 -0.69 7.64
CA GLU A 94 1.37 -1.92 7.07
C GLU A 94 2.79 -1.67 6.56
N VAL A 95 3.02 -0.60 5.79
CA VAL A 95 4.35 -0.26 5.26
C VAL A 95 5.35 -0.03 6.38
N ILE A 96 5.01 0.73 7.43
CA ILE A 96 5.91 0.98 8.56
C ILE A 96 6.33 -0.35 9.20
N VAL A 97 5.37 -1.22 9.55
CA VAL A 97 5.66 -2.50 10.19
C VAL A 97 6.54 -3.37 9.29
N TRP A 98 6.13 -3.56 8.04
CA TRP A 98 6.85 -4.43 7.10
C TRP A 98 8.24 -3.90 6.75
N SER A 99 8.42 -2.59 6.65
CA SER A 99 9.72 -1.97 6.34
C SER A 99 10.78 -2.14 7.42
N GLN A 100 10.38 -2.52 8.63
CA GLN A 100 11.26 -2.73 9.78
C GLN A 100 11.64 -4.21 9.98
N LEU A 101 11.04 -5.12 9.21
CA LEU A 101 11.30 -6.55 9.31
C LEU A 101 12.37 -6.94 8.27
N ASP A 102 13.53 -7.36 8.76
CA ASP A 102 14.63 -7.87 7.93
C ASP A 102 15.19 -9.15 8.56
N HIS A 103 14.74 -10.30 8.06
CA HIS A 103 15.11 -11.62 8.57
C HIS A 103 14.87 -12.69 7.50
N GLU A 104 15.76 -13.69 7.40
CA GLU A 104 15.69 -14.76 6.38
C GLU A 104 14.37 -15.55 6.36
N ASN A 105 13.71 -15.66 7.52
CA ASN A 105 12.44 -16.37 7.71
C ASN A 105 11.20 -15.46 7.68
N ILE A 106 11.35 -14.19 7.29
CA ILE A 106 10.26 -13.24 7.09
C ILE A 106 10.24 -12.84 5.61
N LEU A 107 9.05 -12.77 5.01
CA LEU A 107 8.93 -12.34 3.62
C LEU A 107 9.48 -10.91 3.45
N PRO A 108 10.38 -10.66 2.49
CA PRO A 108 10.97 -9.35 2.29
C PRO A 108 9.91 -8.37 1.80
N PHE A 109 9.86 -7.21 2.44
CA PHE A 109 9.03 -6.10 2.00
C PHE A 109 9.70 -5.33 0.86
N ILE A 110 9.07 -5.32 -0.31
CA ILE A 110 9.61 -4.66 -1.51
C ILE A 110 9.19 -3.20 -1.58
N GLY A 111 7.90 -2.92 -1.37
CA GLY A 111 7.37 -1.57 -1.46
C GLY A 111 5.84 -1.52 -1.49
N TYR A 112 5.32 -0.33 -1.79
CA TYR A 112 3.89 -0.08 -1.96
C TYR A 112 3.62 0.73 -3.23
N TYR A 113 2.39 0.67 -3.72
CA TYR A 113 1.90 1.52 -4.81
C TYR A 113 0.55 2.12 -4.42
N LEU A 114 0.14 3.14 -5.14
CA LEU A 114 -1.19 3.72 -5.07
C LEU A 114 -1.88 3.43 -6.41
N GLY A 115 -3.03 2.76 -6.37
CA GLY A 115 -3.86 2.53 -7.57
C GLY A 115 -4.72 3.75 -7.89
N GLU A 116 -5.33 3.76 -9.08
CA GLU A 116 -6.20 4.85 -9.56
C GLU A 116 -7.67 4.75 -9.07
N ASP A 117 -7.97 3.95 -8.05
CA ASP A 117 -9.33 3.78 -7.51
C ASP A 117 -9.81 4.96 -6.64
#